data_AF-A0A2R6QBR1-F1
#
_entry.id   AF-A0A2R6QBR1-F1
#
_cell.length_a   1.000
_cell.length_b   1.000
_cell.length_c   1.000
_cell.angle_alpha   90.00
_cell.angle_beta   90.00
_cell.angle_gamma   90.00
#
_symmetry.space_group_name_H-M   'P 1'
#
loop_
_entity.id
_entity.type
_entity.pdbx_description
1 polymer ?
#
loop_
_entity_poly.entity_id
_entity_poly.type
_entity_poly.pdbx_seq_one_letter_code
_entity_poly.pdbx_strand_id
1 'polypeptide(L)'
;MTLCLAVVIGVRDTDTIGNAYGLAVITVMFVTTCLMFLVISTVWNQNVLVAALFVVIFGSVELLYFSACIAKVHEGGWLPLLFSLIILTLMVVWQYGTSRKQVFEIENKVSFERLLSISPSLGIVRVPGIALVYSSLAATVPPTFAHFVINFPALHQILIFVTLESSMVPKVPDFDRIHVGKIGPPDFRAFWCIVRYGYKDARDSYSLETQLIEKVAEFLQSEDRDEESAIPSAVVGHAVENEVSFGGSRRRKTGSKSLGLREEVKELVDASEAGVAYMLGNTYITASESSPIMKKFAINVVYGFLRRNSRRPAIALGIPHSSLLEVGMEYYV
;
A
#
# COMPACT_ATOMS: atom_id res chain seq x y z
N MET A 1 27.38 -5.12 -18.44
CA MET A 1 28.53 -5.59 -19.24
C MET A 1 28.10 -6.11 -20.61
N THR A 2 27.19 -7.08 -20.70
CA THR A 2 26.71 -7.64 -21.99
C THR A 2 26.09 -6.60 -22.94
N LEU A 3 25.22 -5.72 -22.43
CA LEU A 3 24.64 -4.62 -23.22
C LEU A 3 25.70 -3.63 -23.73
N CYS A 4 26.70 -3.32 -22.91
CA CYS A 4 27.79 -2.42 -23.30
C CYS A 4 28.62 -3.03 -24.45
N LEU A 5 28.93 -4.32 -24.36
CA LEU A 5 29.61 -5.05 -25.43
C LEU A 5 28.78 -5.09 -26.71
N ALA A 6 27.47 -5.30 -26.61
CA ALA A 6 26.57 -5.29 -27.76
C ALA A 6 26.57 -3.92 -28.47
N VAL A 7 26.56 -2.82 -27.72
CA VAL A 7 26.63 -1.46 -28.28
C VAL A 7 27.97 -1.22 -28.96
N VAL A 8 29.09 -1.58 -28.33
CA VAL A 8 30.43 -1.42 -28.93
C VAL A 8 30.58 -2.23 -30.21
N ILE A 9 30.12 -3.49 -30.22
CA ILE A 9 30.15 -4.38 -31.39
C ILE A 9 29.20 -3.90 -32.50
N GLY A 10 28.07 -3.29 -32.13
CA GLY A 10 27.05 -2.83 -33.06
C GLY A 10 27.41 -1.51 -33.75
N VAL A 11 27.93 -0.53 -32.99
CA VAL A 11 28.25 0.79 -33.50
C VAL A 11 29.62 0.81 -34.20
N ARG A 12 30.61 0.07 -33.68
CA ARG A 12 31.99 -0.09 -34.21
C ARG A 12 32.81 1.19 -34.47
N ASP A 13 32.18 2.35 -34.37
CA ASP A 13 32.75 3.66 -34.61
C ASP A 13 32.83 4.47 -33.30
N THR A 14 34.00 5.07 -33.07
CA THR A 14 34.28 5.82 -31.84
C THR A 14 33.64 7.20 -31.88
N ASP A 15 33.53 7.81 -33.06
CA ASP A 15 32.97 9.16 -33.21
C ASP A 15 31.45 9.14 -32.95
N THR A 16 30.75 8.15 -33.52
CA THR A 16 29.33 7.90 -33.26
C THR A 16 29.03 7.67 -31.77
N ILE A 17 29.89 6.90 -31.07
CA ILE A 17 29.75 6.66 -29.62
C ILE A 17 30.00 7.94 -28.82
N GLY A 18 31.00 8.74 -29.22
CA GLY A 18 31.31 10.03 -28.61
C GLY A 18 30.14 11.01 -28.72
N ASN A 19 29.52 11.13 -29.89
CA ASN A 19 28.34 11.96 -30.12
C ASN A 19 27.14 11.51 -29.26
N ALA A 20 26.90 10.20 -29.15
CA ALA A 20 25.85 9.65 -28.30
C ALA A 20 26.06 9.97 -26.81
N TYR A 21 27.29 9.77 -26.32
CA TYR A 21 27.65 10.08 -24.93
C TYR A 21 27.52 11.58 -24.65
N GLY A 22 28.02 12.43 -25.54
CA GLY A 22 27.93 13.88 -25.43
C GLY A 22 26.49 14.35 -25.26
N LEU A 23 25.56 13.87 -26.11
CA LEU A 23 24.14 14.20 -26.02
C LEU A 23 23.52 13.75 -24.68
N ALA A 24 23.82 12.55 -24.20
CA ALA A 24 23.28 12.04 -22.94
C ALA A 24 23.77 12.86 -21.73
N VAL A 25 25.07 13.20 -21.69
CA VAL A 25 25.66 13.96 -20.58
C VAL A 25 25.14 15.39 -20.56
N ILE A 26 25.08 16.09 -21.70
CA ILE A 26 24.56 17.46 -21.70
C ILE A 26 23.08 17.50 -21.30
N THR A 27 22.29 16.49 -21.70
CA THR A 27 20.88 16.40 -21.32
C THR A 27 20.73 16.26 -19.81
N VAL A 28 21.53 15.39 -19.16
CA VAL A 28 21.47 15.25 -17.69
C VAL A 28 21.95 16.51 -16.98
N MET A 29 23.00 17.17 -17.49
CA MET A 29 23.49 18.44 -16.94
C MET A 29 22.41 19.53 -17.00
N PHE A 30 21.76 19.69 -18.17
CA PHE A 30 20.67 20.66 -18.34
C PHE A 30 19.49 20.39 -17.40
N VAL A 31 19.09 19.12 -17.24
CA VAL A 31 18.04 18.73 -16.28
C VAL A 31 18.48 19.03 -14.84
N THR A 32 19.73 18.79 -14.48
CA THR A 32 20.24 19.13 -13.14
C THR A 32 20.27 20.63 -12.88
N THR A 33 20.58 21.46 -13.88
CA THR A 33 20.49 22.92 -13.77
C THR A 33 19.05 23.39 -13.54
N CYS A 34 18.09 22.79 -14.25
CA CYS A 34 16.65 23.02 -14.00
C CYS A 34 16.23 22.57 -12.60
N LEU A 35 16.74 21.44 -12.12
CA LEU A 35 16.45 20.96 -10.76
C LEU A 35 17.08 21.85 -9.69
N MET A 36 18.28 22.37 -9.95
CA MET A 36 18.98 23.29 -9.05
C MET A 36 18.20 24.59 -8.83
N PHE A 37 17.51 25.08 -9.87
CA PHE A 37 16.55 26.19 -9.72
C PHE A 37 15.49 25.91 -8.66
N LEU A 38 14.87 24.72 -8.73
CA LEU A 38 13.87 24.30 -7.76
C LEU A 38 14.48 24.19 -6.36
N VAL A 39 15.71 23.66 -6.24
CA VAL A 39 16.41 23.55 -4.94
C VAL A 39 16.69 24.93 -4.32
N ILE A 40 17.27 25.87 -5.09
CA ILE A 40 17.58 27.22 -4.61
C ILE A 40 16.28 27.95 -4.21
N SER A 41 15.21 27.80 -4.99
CA SER A 41 13.94 28.49 -4.73
C SER A 41 13.14 27.86 -3.59
N THR A 42 13.04 26.53 -3.51
CA THR A 42 12.12 25.83 -2.59
C THR A 42 12.79 25.34 -1.31
N VAL A 43 14.05 24.89 -1.39
CA VAL A 43 14.77 24.32 -0.24
C VAL A 43 15.59 25.39 0.47
N TRP A 44 16.30 26.22 -0.29
CA TRP A 44 17.14 27.30 0.28
C TRP A 44 16.38 28.61 0.51
N ASN A 45 15.13 28.69 0.05
CA ASN A 45 14.22 29.83 0.23
C ASN A 45 14.84 31.19 -0.18
N GLN A 46 15.67 31.18 -1.22
CA GLN A 46 16.32 32.38 -1.75
C GLN A 46 15.42 33.10 -2.77
N ASN A 47 15.73 34.37 -3.04
CA ASN A 47 15.01 35.15 -4.05
C ASN A 47 15.00 34.44 -5.41
N VAL A 48 13.81 34.30 -6.01
CA VAL A 48 13.62 33.67 -7.33
C VAL A 48 14.51 34.30 -8.41
N LEU A 49 14.83 35.59 -8.28
CA LEU A 49 15.75 36.30 -9.18
C LEU A 49 17.18 35.74 -9.13
N VAL A 50 17.69 35.36 -7.96
CA VAL A 50 19.03 34.77 -7.81
C VAL A 50 19.06 33.37 -8.42
N ALA A 51 18.00 32.59 -8.19
CA ALA A 51 17.84 31.27 -8.82
C ALA A 51 17.74 31.39 -10.35
N ALA A 52 16.95 32.34 -10.85
CA ALA A 52 16.80 32.59 -12.28
C ALA A 52 18.12 33.06 -12.91
N LEU A 53 18.88 33.94 -12.24
CA LEU A 53 20.19 34.39 -12.72
C LEU A 53 21.17 33.21 -12.86
N PHE A 54 21.21 32.30 -11.89
CA PHE A 54 22.01 31.09 -11.96
C PHE A 54 21.64 30.25 -13.19
N VAL A 55 20.35 29.98 -13.40
CA VAL A 55 19.87 29.20 -14.57
C VAL A 55 20.19 29.91 -15.87
N VAL A 56 20.07 31.23 -15.94
CA VAL A 56 20.37 31.97 -17.17
C VAL A 56 21.86 31.87 -17.50
N ILE A 57 22.75 31.99 -16.52
CA ILE A 57 24.20 31.91 -16.74
C ILE A 57 24.61 30.49 -17.14
N PHE A 58 24.32 29.49 -16.30
CA PHE A 58 24.78 28.12 -16.54
C PHE A 58 23.94 27.42 -17.62
N GLY A 59 22.62 27.59 -17.57
CA GLY A 59 21.71 26.99 -18.52
C GLY A 59 21.84 27.55 -19.93
N SER A 60 22.31 28.80 -20.13
CA SER A 60 22.57 29.29 -21.50
C SER A 60 23.77 28.60 -22.15
N VAL A 61 24.87 28.41 -21.41
CA VAL A 61 26.05 27.67 -21.89
C VAL A 61 25.67 26.22 -22.21
N GLU A 62 24.92 25.58 -21.33
CA GLU A 62 24.44 24.22 -21.53
C GLU A 62 23.46 24.11 -22.70
N LEU A 63 22.55 25.07 -22.86
CA LEU A 63 21.58 25.10 -23.94
C LEU A 63 22.25 25.29 -25.30
N LEU A 64 23.30 26.11 -25.38
CA LEU A 64 24.12 26.27 -26.59
C LEU A 64 24.81 24.94 -26.96
N TYR A 65 25.41 24.27 -25.98
CA TYR A 65 26.05 22.97 -26.22
C TYR A 65 25.03 21.89 -26.57
N PHE A 66 23.87 21.87 -25.91
CA PHE A 66 22.74 20.98 -26.21
C PHE A 66 22.23 21.19 -27.64
N SER A 67 22.10 22.44 -28.07
CA SER A 67 21.72 22.79 -29.44
C SER A 67 22.73 22.24 -30.47
N ALA A 68 24.03 22.34 -30.19
CA ALA A 68 25.08 21.76 -31.03
C ALA A 68 25.01 20.22 -31.07
N CYS A 69 24.72 19.57 -29.93
CA CYS A 69 24.56 18.12 -29.85
C CYS A 69 23.30 17.63 -30.58
N ILE A 70 22.19 18.40 -30.58
CA ILE A 70 20.99 18.07 -31.35
C ILE A 70 21.29 18.02 -32.86
N ALA A 71 22.09 18.96 -33.37
CA ALA A 71 22.47 18.96 -34.78
C ALA A 71 23.18 17.65 -35.19
N LYS A 72 23.96 17.06 -34.30
CA LYS A 72 24.70 15.80 -34.50
C LYS A 72 23.89 14.52 -34.17
N VAL A 73 22.58 14.62 -33.95
CA VAL A 73 21.74 13.44 -33.66
C VAL A 73 21.80 12.41 -34.78
N HIS A 74 21.86 12.87 -36.03
CA HIS A 74 21.97 11.98 -37.20
C HIS A 74 23.33 11.27 -37.28
N GLU A 75 24.39 11.84 -36.70
CA GLU A 75 25.76 11.29 -36.66
C GLU A 75 26.01 10.38 -35.45
N GLY A 76 24.95 9.95 -34.74
CA GLY A 76 25.07 8.99 -33.63
C GLY A 76 24.26 9.29 -32.37
N GLY A 77 23.81 10.53 -32.20
CA GLY A 77 22.97 10.92 -31.05
C GLY A 77 21.59 10.27 -31.01
N TRP A 78 21.14 9.63 -32.10
CA TRP A 78 19.85 8.93 -32.15
C TRP A 78 19.77 7.69 -31.25
N LEU A 79 20.90 7.03 -30.98
CA LEU A 79 20.95 5.80 -30.19
C LEU A 79 20.44 5.98 -28.73
N PRO A 80 20.95 6.93 -27.93
CA PRO A 80 20.45 7.16 -26.58
C PRO A 80 19.00 7.66 -26.56
N LEU A 81 18.58 8.43 -27.58
CA LEU A 81 17.19 8.88 -27.71
C LEU A 81 16.24 7.70 -27.95
N LEU A 82 16.62 6.76 -28.84
CA LEU A 82 15.83 5.56 -29.10
C LEU A 82 15.71 4.69 -27.85
N PHE A 83 16.83 4.46 -27.14
CA PHE A 83 16.82 3.68 -25.92
C PHE A 83 15.96 4.33 -24.83
N SER A 84 16.08 5.66 -24.66
CA SER A 84 15.24 6.43 -23.74
C SER A 84 13.76 6.31 -24.10
N LEU A 85 13.41 6.39 -25.39
CA LEU A 85 12.02 6.27 -25.85
C LEU A 85 11.43 4.88 -25.54
N ILE A 86 12.21 3.81 -25.72
CA ILE A 86 11.79 2.44 -25.40
C ILE A 86 11.51 2.30 -23.90
N ILE A 87 12.46 2.70 -23.06
CA ILE A 87 12.30 2.62 -21.60
C ILE A 87 11.15 3.50 -21.11
N LEU A 88 11.02 4.72 -21.65
CA LEU A 88 9.91 5.61 -21.34
C LEU A 88 8.56 4.99 -21.70
N THR A 89 8.45 4.36 -22.88
CA THR A 89 7.21 3.69 -23.30
C THR A 89 6.86 2.55 -22.35
N LEU A 90 7.84 1.73 -21.94
CA LEU A 90 7.62 0.67 -20.95
C LEU A 90 7.14 1.23 -19.60
N MET A 91 7.76 2.31 -19.13
CA MET A 91 7.40 2.95 -17.87
C MET A 91 6.02 3.62 -17.91
N VAL A 92 5.68 4.28 -19.01
CA VAL A 92 4.35 4.88 -19.21
C VAL A 92 3.28 3.80 -19.22
N VAL A 93 3.50 2.67 -19.93
CA VAL A 93 2.57 1.55 -19.94
C VAL A 93 2.45 0.92 -18.54
N TRP A 94 3.56 0.77 -17.81
CA TRP A 94 3.56 0.29 -16.43
C TRP A 94 2.74 1.20 -15.51
N GLN A 95 3.01 2.50 -15.56
CA GLN A 95 2.31 3.50 -14.74
C GLN A 95 0.83 3.56 -15.09
N TYR A 96 0.49 3.49 -16.38
CA TYR A 96 -0.88 3.45 -16.85
C TYR A 96 -1.61 2.21 -16.30
N GLY A 97 -1.05 1.01 -16.47
CA GLY A 97 -1.66 -0.23 -15.98
C GLY A 97 -1.80 -0.26 -14.45
N THR A 98 -0.76 0.19 -13.72
CA THR A 98 -0.79 0.25 -12.25
C THR A 98 -1.82 1.26 -11.75
N SER A 99 -1.89 2.45 -12.38
CA SER A 99 -2.88 3.46 -12.04
C SER A 99 -4.30 2.97 -12.29
N ARG A 100 -4.57 2.32 -13.44
CA ARG A 100 -5.89 1.73 -13.72
C ARG A 100 -6.27 0.66 -12.68
N LYS A 101 -5.30 -0.13 -12.21
CA LYS A 101 -5.50 -1.11 -11.12
C LYS A 101 -6.00 -0.45 -9.86
N GLN A 102 -5.33 0.62 -9.44
CA GLN A 102 -5.64 1.33 -8.20
C GLN A 102 -7.00 2.00 -8.27
N VAL A 103 -7.32 2.65 -9.39
CA VAL A 103 -8.63 3.27 -9.61
C VAL A 103 -9.75 2.23 -9.48
N PHE A 104 -9.58 1.07 -10.10
CA PHE A 104 -10.56 -0.02 -9.98
C PHE A 104 -10.74 -0.51 -8.55
N GLU A 105 -9.64 -0.72 -7.81
CA GLU A 105 -9.69 -1.16 -6.40
C GLU A 105 -10.44 -0.15 -5.52
N ILE A 106 -10.28 1.15 -5.80
CA ILE A 106 -10.97 2.21 -5.08
C ILE A 106 -12.46 2.28 -5.46
N GLU A 107 -12.79 2.20 -6.76
CA GLU A 107 -14.17 2.25 -7.25
C GLU A 107 -15.00 1.05 -6.80
N ASN A 108 -14.39 -0.13 -6.73
CA ASN A 108 -15.05 -1.38 -6.35
C ASN A 108 -14.78 -1.76 -4.90
N LYS A 109 -14.34 -0.80 -4.07
CA LYS A 109 -14.22 -1.03 -2.64
C LYS A 109 -15.57 -1.45 -2.07
N VAL A 110 -15.56 -2.51 -1.27
CA VAL A 110 -16.78 -3.02 -0.64
C VAL A 110 -16.80 -2.51 0.78
N SER A 111 -17.87 -1.81 1.16
CA SER A 111 -18.08 -1.52 2.57
C SER A 111 -18.32 -2.82 3.31
N PHE A 112 -17.74 -2.96 4.50
CA PHE A 112 -17.95 -4.17 5.29
C PHE A 112 -19.44 -4.37 5.59
N GLU A 113 -20.20 -3.29 5.80
CA GLU A 113 -21.66 -3.32 5.95
C GLU A 113 -22.38 -3.98 4.77
N ARG A 114 -21.96 -3.71 3.52
CA ARG A 114 -22.54 -4.36 2.34
C ARG A 114 -22.20 -5.85 2.32
N LEU A 115 -20.97 -6.22 2.67
CA LEU A 115 -20.57 -7.62 2.78
C LEU A 115 -21.38 -8.34 3.87
N LEU A 116 -21.62 -7.68 4.99
CA LEU A 116 -22.44 -8.19 6.09
C LEU A 116 -23.92 -8.30 5.77
N SER A 117 -24.49 -7.44 4.91
CA SER A 117 -25.88 -7.62 4.47
C SER A 117 -26.06 -8.87 3.60
N ILE A 118 -25.00 -9.28 2.92
CA ILE A 118 -24.99 -10.44 2.04
C ILE A 118 -24.67 -11.71 2.85
N SER A 119 -23.77 -11.62 3.84
CA SER A 119 -23.30 -12.75 4.67
C SER A 119 -24.39 -13.69 5.24
N PRO A 120 -25.47 -13.20 5.91
CA PRO A 120 -26.49 -14.06 6.51
C PRO A 120 -27.20 -14.98 5.52
N SER A 121 -27.34 -14.58 4.26
CA SER A 121 -27.98 -15.41 3.23
C SER A 121 -27.04 -16.47 2.64
N LEU A 122 -25.72 -16.35 2.86
CA LEU A 122 -24.72 -17.29 2.32
C LEU A 122 -24.42 -18.47 3.24
N GLY A 123 -24.85 -18.43 4.50
CA GLY A 123 -24.55 -19.50 5.47
C GLY A 123 -23.06 -19.63 5.77
N ILE A 124 -22.40 -18.50 6.09
CA ILE A 124 -20.95 -18.47 6.31
C ILE A 124 -20.52 -19.39 7.45
N VAL A 125 -19.61 -20.31 7.15
CA VAL A 125 -18.95 -21.19 8.13
C VAL A 125 -17.73 -20.48 8.72
N ARG A 126 -17.56 -20.55 10.05
CA ARG A 126 -16.37 -20.03 10.74
C ARG A 126 -15.34 -21.13 10.96
N VAL A 127 -14.15 -20.95 10.40
CA VAL A 127 -12.99 -21.83 10.55
C VAL A 127 -12.11 -21.30 11.69
N PRO A 128 -11.60 -22.15 12.60
CA PRO A 128 -10.67 -21.71 13.64
C PRO A 128 -9.38 -21.14 13.01
N GLY A 129 -8.83 -20.07 13.61
CA GLY A 129 -7.62 -19.40 13.12
C GLY A 129 -7.79 -17.91 12.89
N ILE A 130 -6.68 -17.26 12.52
CA ILE A 130 -6.62 -15.83 12.15
C ILE A 130 -6.36 -15.71 10.64
N ALA A 131 -7.11 -14.86 9.94
CA ALA A 131 -6.76 -14.46 8.57
C ALA A 131 -6.16 -13.06 8.54
N LEU A 132 -4.92 -12.95 8.06
CA LEU A 132 -4.29 -11.68 7.71
C LEU A 132 -4.57 -11.36 6.25
N VAL A 133 -5.45 -10.39 5.99
CA VAL A 133 -5.83 -9.99 4.63
C VAL A 133 -5.07 -8.71 4.25
N TYR A 134 -4.09 -8.81 3.36
CA TYR A 134 -3.30 -7.65 2.94
C TYR A 134 -4.00 -6.87 1.84
N SER A 135 -4.03 -5.55 1.98
CA SER A 135 -4.61 -4.63 1.00
C SER A 135 -3.87 -3.30 0.90
N SER A 136 -4.06 -2.62 -0.22
CA SER A 136 -3.72 -1.22 -0.45
C SER A 136 -4.80 -0.25 0.07
N LEU A 137 -5.99 -0.76 0.42
CA LEU A 137 -7.15 0.02 0.83
C LEU A 137 -7.24 0.12 2.37
N ALA A 138 -6.98 1.30 2.91
CA ALA A 138 -7.11 1.55 4.35
C ALA A 138 -8.57 1.45 4.83
N ALA A 139 -8.75 0.84 6.01
CA ALA A 139 -10.02 0.77 6.75
C ALA A 139 -11.25 0.26 5.96
N THR A 140 -11.04 -0.49 4.88
CA THR A 140 -12.11 -1.02 4.03
C THR A 140 -11.79 -2.43 3.55
N VAL A 141 -12.82 -3.16 3.11
CA VAL A 141 -12.64 -4.54 2.65
C VAL A 141 -12.30 -4.58 1.17
N PRO A 142 -11.24 -5.31 0.77
CA PRO A 142 -10.86 -5.41 -0.63
C PRO A 142 -11.92 -6.13 -1.45
N PRO A 143 -12.16 -5.74 -2.71
CA PRO A 143 -13.09 -6.45 -3.59
C PRO A 143 -12.71 -7.94 -3.76
N THR A 144 -11.42 -8.26 -3.75
CA THR A 144 -10.92 -9.65 -3.81
C THR A 144 -11.38 -10.48 -2.63
N PHE A 145 -11.46 -9.89 -1.44
CA PHE A 145 -11.99 -10.58 -0.26
C PHE A 145 -13.49 -10.79 -0.38
N ALA A 146 -14.25 -9.78 -0.80
CA ALA A 146 -15.68 -9.94 -1.02
C ALA A 146 -15.99 -11.03 -2.06
N HIS A 147 -15.24 -11.04 -3.16
CA HIS A 147 -15.34 -12.08 -4.19
C HIS A 147 -15.00 -13.48 -3.64
N PHE A 148 -13.98 -13.59 -2.79
CA PHE A 148 -13.65 -14.84 -2.13
C PHE A 148 -14.81 -15.36 -1.27
N VAL A 149 -15.38 -14.52 -0.40
CA VAL A 149 -16.47 -14.91 0.51
C VAL A 149 -17.73 -15.34 -0.25
N ILE A 150 -18.02 -14.72 -1.39
CA ILE A 150 -19.18 -15.08 -2.22
C ILE A 150 -19.03 -16.48 -2.83
N ASN A 151 -17.83 -16.84 -3.28
CA ASN A 151 -17.57 -18.15 -3.90
C ASN A 151 -17.29 -19.24 -2.86
N PHE A 152 -16.68 -18.87 -1.75
CA PHE A 152 -16.33 -19.72 -0.63
C PHE A 152 -16.89 -19.10 0.65
N PRO A 153 -18.08 -19.52 1.11
CA PRO A 153 -18.71 -18.98 2.31
C PRO A 153 -18.03 -19.52 3.59
N ALA A 154 -16.73 -19.29 3.71
CA ALA A 154 -15.90 -19.69 4.84
C ALA A 154 -15.04 -18.49 5.27
N LEU A 155 -15.14 -18.14 6.56
CA LEU A 155 -14.37 -17.07 7.18
C LEU A 155 -13.57 -17.63 8.35
N HIS A 156 -12.40 -17.06 8.62
CA HIS A 156 -11.69 -17.35 9.85
C HIS A 156 -12.43 -16.73 11.04
N GLN A 157 -12.21 -17.25 12.25
CA GLN A 157 -12.79 -16.69 13.47
C GLN A 157 -12.42 -15.22 13.62
N ILE A 158 -11.16 -14.88 13.36
CA ILE A 158 -10.65 -13.50 13.45
C ILE A 158 -10.10 -13.07 12.10
N LEU A 159 -10.49 -11.87 11.69
CA LEU A 159 -10.08 -11.26 10.43
C LEU A 159 -9.30 -9.98 10.73
N ILE A 160 -8.08 -9.88 10.22
CA ILE A 160 -7.24 -8.68 10.35
C ILE A 160 -6.89 -8.18 8.96
N PHE A 161 -7.45 -7.03 8.58
CA PHE A 161 -7.14 -6.36 7.32
C PHE A 161 -5.90 -5.50 7.48
N VAL A 162 -4.78 -5.94 6.90
CA VAL A 162 -3.48 -5.28 7.02
C VAL A 162 -3.25 -4.36 5.82
N THR A 163 -3.09 -3.06 6.08
CA THR A 163 -2.72 -2.05 5.08
C THR A 163 -1.29 -1.60 5.32
N LEU A 164 -0.45 -1.66 4.29
CA LEU A 164 0.95 -1.29 4.38
C LEU A 164 1.17 0.09 3.75
N GLU A 165 1.53 1.07 4.57
CA GLU A 165 1.82 2.44 4.14
C GLU A 165 3.32 2.71 4.19
N SER A 166 3.86 3.35 3.15
CA SER A 166 5.26 3.79 3.13
C SER A 166 5.32 5.28 3.39
N SER A 167 6.09 5.69 4.39
CA SER A 167 6.29 7.08 4.82
C SER A 167 7.65 7.61 4.39
N MET A 168 7.77 8.92 4.16
CA MET A 168 9.01 9.59 3.74
C MET A 168 9.98 9.87 4.92
N VAL A 169 9.90 9.09 5.99
CA VAL A 169 10.81 9.16 7.14
C VAL A 169 11.74 7.94 7.15
N PRO A 170 12.98 8.03 7.68
CA PRO A 170 13.91 6.91 7.66
C PRO A 170 13.38 5.71 8.43
N LYS A 171 12.90 5.94 9.65
CA LYS A 171 12.34 4.92 10.53
C LYS A 171 11.13 5.51 11.22
N VAL A 172 10.01 4.80 11.18
CA VAL A 172 8.80 5.20 11.91
C VAL A 172 8.96 4.79 13.38
N PRO A 173 8.64 5.66 14.36
CA PRO A 173 8.65 5.28 15.77
C PRO A 173 7.70 4.13 16.07
N ASP A 174 8.08 3.20 16.96
CA ASP A 174 7.32 1.97 17.20
C ASP A 174 5.89 2.20 17.71
N PHE A 175 5.64 3.32 18.40
CA PHE A 175 4.31 3.69 18.90
C PHE A 175 3.34 4.17 17.80
N ASP A 176 3.85 4.73 16.70
CA ASP A 176 3.06 5.25 15.57
C ASP A 176 3.11 4.32 14.34
N ARG A 177 3.72 3.13 14.54
CA ARG A 177 3.99 2.18 13.47
C ARG A 177 2.76 1.35 13.10
N ILE A 178 1.96 0.96 14.10
CA ILE A 178 0.79 0.09 13.92
C ILE A 178 -0.42 0.77 14.54
N HIS A 179 -1.40 1.08 13.70
CA HIS A 179 -2.71 1.57 14.15
C HIS A 179 -3.75 0.48 13.95
N VAL A 180 -4.55 0.22 14.98
CA VAL A 180 -5.58 -0.82 14.98
C VAL A 180 -6.95 -0.16 15.17
N GLY A 181 -7.98 -0.71 14.52
CA GLY A 181 -9.37 -0.40 14.81
C GLY A 181 -10.31 -1.54 14.45
N LYS A 182 -11.52 -1.52 15.00
CA LYS A 182 -12.59 -2.49 14.70
C LYS A 182 -13.29 -2.14 13.39
N ILE A 183 -13.71 -3.16 12.63
CA ILE A 183 -14.53 -3.00 11.43
C ILE A 183 -15.83 -3.81 11.55
N GLY A 184 -16.97 -3.12 11.44
CA GLY A 184 -18.30 -3.71 11.51
C GLY A 184 -18.82 -4.09 12.89
N PRO A 185 -19.89 -4.89 12.94
CA PRO A 185 -20.49 -5.39 14.16
C PRO A 185 -19.54 -6.28 14.97
N PRO A 186 -19.67 -6.29 16.31
CA PRO A 186 -18.78 -7.05 17.20
C PRO A 186 -18.80 -8.56 16.93
N ASP A 187 -19.89 -9.09 16.40
CA ASP A 187 -20.08 -10.51 16.10
C ASP A 187 -19.10 -11.05 15.05
N PHE A 188 -18.55 -10.17 14.20
CA PHE A 188 -17.70 -10.61 13.10
C PHE A 188 -16.21 -10.70 13.41
N ARG A 189 -15.79 -10.17 14.58
CA ARG A 189 -14.39 -10.18 15.07
C ARG A 189 -13.39 -9.74 14.00
N ALA A 190 -13.71 -8.62 13.35
CA ALA A 190 -12.90 -8.08 12.26
C ALA A 190 -12.21 -6.77 12.68
N PHE A 191 -10.94 -6.66 12.31
CA PHE A 191 -10.07 -5.53 12.63
C PHE A 191 -9.38 -5.02 11.38
N TRP A 192 -9.10 -3.72 11.31
CA TRP A 192 -8.16 -3.16 10.35
C TRP A 192 -6.89 -2.75 11.08
N CYS A 193 -5.74 -2.91 10.42
CA CYS A 193 -4.43 -2.57 10.91
C CYS A 193 -3.67 -1.79 9.84
N ILE A 194 -3.27 -0.55 10.12
CA ILE A 194 -2.39 0.22 9.24
C ILE A 194 -0.98 0.11 9.79
N VAL A 195 -0.07 -0.45 8.99
CA VAL A 195 1.34 -0.59 9.32
C VAL A 195 2.14 0.40 8.48
N ARG A 196 2.77 1.36 9.14
CA ARG A 196 3.62 2.37 8.51
C ARG A 196 5.07 1.94 8.50
N TYR A 197 5.73 2.12 7.37
CA TYR A 197 7.15 1.82 7.19
C TYR A 197 7.90 3.05 6.70
N GLY A 198 9.03 3.34 7.33
CA GLY A 198 10.03 4.26 6.82
C GLY A 198 10.89 3.63 5.73
N TYR A 199 11.62 4.45 4.98
CA TYR A 199 12.44 3.96 3.86
C TYR A 199 13.69 3.15 4.27
N LYS A 200 14.07 3.15 5.57
CA LYS A 200 15.13 2.30 6.14
C LYS A 200 14.60 1.18 7.05
N ASP A 201 13.28 1.04 7.19
CA ASP A 201 12.72 0.02 8.07
C ASP A 201 12.83 -1.39 7.48
N ALA A 202 13.25 -2.34 8.32
CA ALA A 202 13.32 -3.75 7.96
C ALA A 202 11.90 -4.36 7.94
N ARG A 203 11.63 -5.18 6.93
CA ARG A 203 10.37 -5.92 6.77
C ARG A 203 10.62 -7.39 7.03
N ASP A 204 10.28 -7.84 8.23
CA ASP A 204 10.29 -9.26 8.59
C ASP A 204 8.85 -9.72 8.87
N SER A 205 8.36 -10.66 8.06
CA SER A 205 6.97 -11.14 8.09
C SER A 205 6.61 -11.83 9.41
N TYR A 206 7.48 -12.69 9.94
CA TYR A 206 7.18 -13.43 11.17
C TYR A 206 7.08 -12.49 12.37
N SER A 207 8.00 -11.52 12.45
CA SER A 207 7.94 -10.49 13.49
C SER A 207 6.68 -9.62 13.38
N LEU A 208 6.20 -9.35 12.17
CA LEU A 208 5.02 -8.53 11.92
C LEU A 208 3.73 -9.27 12.31
N GLU A 209 3.65 -10.58 12.06
CA GLU A 209 2.52 -11.40 12.52
C GLU A 209 2.33 -11.27 14.04
N THR A 210 3.40 -11.54 14.81
CA THR A 210 3.36 -11.44 16.28
C THR A 210 3.04 -10.02 16.74
N GLN A 211 3.67 -8.99 16.14
CA GLN A 211 3.42 -7.59 16.48
C GLN A 211 1.97 -7.16 16.20
N LEU A 212 1.36 -7.65 15.12
CA LEU A 212 -0.04 -7.35 14.80
C LEU A 212 -0.98 -7.97 15.84
N ILE A 213 -0.77 -9.25 16.19
CA ILE A 213 -1.61 -9.95 17.16
C ILE A 213 -1.48 -9.29 18.55
N GLU A 214 -0.26 -8.96 18.97
CA GLU A 214 -0.01 -8.24 20.22
C GLU A 214 -0.71 -6.86 20.23
N LYS A 215 -0.59 -6.09 19.14
CA LYS A 215 -1.24 -4.77 19.06
C LYS A 215 -2.76 -4.83 19.06
N VAL A 216 -3.35 -5.86 18.45
CA VAL A 216 -4.81 -6.08 18.53
C VAL A 216 -5.21 -6.46 19.96
N ALA A 217 -4.43 -7.29 20.65
CA ALA A 217 -4.68 -7.63 22.05
C ALA A 217 -4.57 -6.40 22.97
N GLU A 218 -3.55 -5.55 22.78
CA GLU A 218 -3.40 -4.28 23.50
C GLU A 218 -4.57 -3.33 23.24
N PHE A 219 -5.01 -3.21 21.99
CA PHE A 219 -6.17 -2.40 21.62
C PHE A 219 -7.44 -2.84 22.38
N LEU A 220 -7.71 -4.14 22.40
CA LEU A 220 -8.85 -4.71 23.13
C LEU A 220 -8.76 -4.47 24.65
N GLN A 221 -7.56 -4.55 25.24
CA GLN A 221 -7.37 -4.25 26.66
C GLN A 221 -7.51 -2.76 26.98
N SER A 222 -7.15 -1.87 26.04
CA SER A 222 -7.27 -0.42 26.22
C SER A 222 -8.71 0.06 26.21
N GLU A 223 -9.59 -0.51 25.37
CA GLU A 223 -11.03 -0.24 25.39
C GLU A 223 -11.67 -0.59 26.74
N ASP A 224 -11.18 -1.62 27.43
CA ASP A 224 -11.65 -2.01 28.78
C ASP A 224 -11.25 -0.97 29.84
N ARG A 225 -10.05 -0.36 29.73
CA ARG A 225 -9.54 0.65 30.67
C ARG A 225 -10.17 2.03 30.52
N ASP A 226 -10.44 2.46 29.29
CA ASP A 226 -11.08 3.76 29.04
C ASP A 226 -12.52 3.79 29.55
N GLU A 227 -13.22 2.65 29.60
CA GLU A 227 -14.54 2.54 30.23
C GLU A 227 -14.46 2.48 31.78
N GLU A 228 -13.42 1.86 32.35
CA GLU A 228 -13.25 1.73 33.82
C GLU A 228 -12.77 3.04 34.49
N SER A 229 -12.05 3.88 33.75
CA SER A 229 -11.59 5.21 34.20
C SER A 229 -12.63 6.34 34.04
N ALA A 230 -13.72 6.10 33.31
CA ALA A 230 -14.85 7.02 33.17
C ALA A 230 -15.82 7.02 34.37
N ILE A 231 -15.49 6.34 35.47
CA ILE A 231 -16.26 6.35 36.73
C ILE A 231 -15.76 7.50 37.61
N PRO A 232 -16.52 8.59 37.83
CA PRO A 232 -16.08 9.67 38.71
C PRO A 232 -16.06 9.19 40.16
N SER A 233 -14.91 9.38 40.81
CA SER A 233 -14.76 9.33 42.26
C SER A 233 -15.67 10.35 42.93
N ALA A 234 -16.88 9.94 43.31
CA ALA A 234 -17.78 10.75 44.12
C ALA A 234 -18.54 9.89 45.13
N VAL A 235 -17.83 9.11 45.95
CA VAL A 235 -18.37 8.63 47.24
C VAL A 235 -17.24 8.52 48.26
N VAL A 236 -16.78 9.67 48.78
CA VAL A 236 -16.22 9.75 50.14
C VAL A 236 -16.82 11.00 50.78
N GLY A 237 -17.75 10.82 51.71
CA GLY A 237 -18.17 11.89 52.62
C GLY A 237 -19.66 11.94 52.97
N HIS A 238 -19.96 11.53 54.20
CA HIS A 238 -21.11 11.86 55.05
C HIS A 238 -22.45 11.12 54.92
N ALA A 239 -22.82 10.51 56.06
CA ALA A 239 -24.09 9.90 56.41
C ALA A 239 -25.20 10.93 56.69
N VAL A 240 -26.48 10.51 56.50
CA VAL A 240 -27.61 10.56 57.46
C VAL A 240 -28.85 9.91 56.80
N GLU A 241 -29.63 9.18 57.60
CA GLU A 241 -30.81 8.36 57.28
C GLU A 241 -32.05 9.15 56.81
N ASN A 242 -32.86 8.59 55.90
CA ASN A 242 -34.26 8.19 56.12
C ASN A 242 -35.02 7.68 54.85
N GLU A 243 -35.68 6.53 55.05
CA GLU A 243 -36.93 5.95 54.51
C GLU A 243 -37.47 6.14 53.06
N VAL A 244 -37.65 4.97 52.41
CA VAL A 244 -38.88 4.40 51.77
C VAL A 244 -39.31 4.80 50.33
N SER A 245 -39.13 3.79 49.45
CA SER A 245 -39.99 3.28 48.35
C SER A 245 -39.87 3.73 46.88
N PHE A 246 -40.04 2.68 46.06
CA PHE A 246 -40.41 2.59 44.64
C PHE A 246 -39.40 3.04 43.56
N GLY A 247 -38.99 2.05 42.74
CA GLY A 247 -38.72 2.28 41.32
C GLY A 247 -37.50 1.58 40.73
N GLY A 248 -37.76 0.55 39.93
CA GLY A 248 -36.95 0.25 38.73
C GLY A 248 -35.59 -0.43 38.96
N SER A 249 -35.56 -1.74 38.76
CA SER A 249 -34.32 -2.51 38.61
C SER A 249 -33.60 -2.10 37.30
N ARG A 250 -32.78 -1.04 37.32
CA ARG A 250 -31.72 -0.81 36.33
C ARG A 250 -30.49 -1.60 36.75
N ARG A 251 -30.56 -2.92 36.54
CA ARG A 251 -29.49 -3.86 36.86
C ARG A 251 -28.40 -3.78 35.77
N ARG A 252 -27.19 -3.37 36.20
CA ARG A 252 -25.85 -3.65 35.64
C ARG A 252 -25.81 -4.05 34.15
N LYS A 253 -25.49 -3.12 33.24
CA LYS A 253 -24.99 -3.42 31.88
C LYS A 253 -23.47 -3.29 31.74
N THR A 254 -22.77 -2.66 32.67
CA THR A 254 -21.32 -2.43 32.60
C THR A 254 -20.50 -3.71 32.80
N GLY A 255 -20.85 -4.54 33.79
CA GLY A 255 -20.14 -5.82 34.02
C GLY A 255 -20.37 -6.91 32.98
N SER A 256 -21.32 -6.74 32.06
CA SER A 256 -21.57 -7.70 30.97
C SER A 256 -20.65 -7.47 29.77
N LYS A 257 -20.10 -6.27 29.64
CA LYS A 257 -19.32 -5.84 28.46
C LYS A 257 -17.81 -6.07 28.66
N SER A 258 -17.30 -5.81 29.87
CA SER A 258 -15.92 -6.15 30.25
C SER A 258 -15.64 -7.66 30.26
N LEU A 259 -16.66 -8.47 30.59
CA LEU A 259 -16.60 -9.92 30.46
C LEU A 259 -16.45 -10.35 28.99
N GLY A 260 -17.16 -9.67 28.07
CA GLY A 260 -17.07 -9.92 26.63
C GLY A 260 -15.72 -9.52 26.00
N LEU A 261 -15.08 -8.45 26.51
CA LEU A 261 -13.73 -8.05 26.08
C LEU A 261 -12.66 -9.05 26.51
N ARG A 262 -12.76 -9.60 27.72
CA ARG A 262 -11.86 -10.68 28.17
C ARG A 262 -12.04 -11.96 27.37
N GLU A 263 -13.28 -12.24 26.95
CA GLU A 263 -13.59 -13.33 26.04
C GLU A 263 -13.02 -13.07 24.64
N GLU A 264 -13.10 -11.85 24.10
CA GLU A 264 -12.47 -11.44 22.83
C GLU A 264 -10.96 -11.66 22.83
N VAL A 265 -10.27 -11.26 23.91
CA VAL A 265 -8.81 -11.46 24.02
C VAL A 265 -8.48 -12.96 24.10
N LYS A 266 -9.30 -13.76 24.80
CA LYS A 266 -9.10 -15.20 24.87
C LYS A 266 -9.31 -15.86 23.51
N GLU A 267 -10.38 -15.50 22.80
CA GLU A 267 -10.63 -15.96 21.43
C GLU A 267 -9.47 -15.61 20.49
N LEU A 268 -8.84 -14.44 20.67
CA LEU A 268 -7.66 -14.04 19.88
C LEU A 268 -6.46 -14.96 20.12
N VAL A 269 -6.20 -15.33 21.36
CA VAL A 269 -5.12 -16.26 21.71
C VAL A 269 -5.45 -17.65 21.16
N ASP A 270 -6.65 -18.17 21.40
CA ASP A 270 -7.08 -19.49 20.94
C ASP A 270 -7.04 -19.58 19.39
N ALA A 271 -7.44 -18.51 18.69
CA ALA A 271 -7.37 -18.43 17.24
C ALA A 271 -5.91 -18.33 16.74
N SER A 272 -5.04 -17.62 17.46
CA SER A 272 -3.61 -17.57 17.13
C SER A 272 -2.96 -18.95 17.23
N GLU A 273 -3.33 -19.74 18.24
CA GLU A 273 -2.84 -21.11 18.43
C GLU A 273 -3.34 -22.08 17.35
N ALA A 274 -4.56 -21.87 16.84
CA ALA A 274 -5.11 -22.65 15.72
C ALA A 274 -4.41 -22.39 14.38
N GLY A 275 -3.69 -21.27 14.25
CA GLY A 275 -2.85 -20.92 13.12
C GLY A 275 -3.28 -19.67 12.34
N VAL A 276 -2.34 -19.14 11.56
CA VAL A 276 -2.51 -17.90 10.78
C VAL A 276 -2.48 -18.20 9.28
N ALA A 277 -3.53 -17.76 8.58
CA ALA A 277 -3.64 -17.79 7.13
C ALA A 277 -3.42 -16.39 6.56
N TYR A 278 -2.65 -16.31 5.48
CA TYR A 278 -2.30 -15.06 4.82
C TYR A 278 -3.06 -14.94 3.51
N MET A 279 -3.84 -13.89 3.33
CA MET A 279 -4.61 -13.68 2.11
C MET A 279 -4.14 -12.43 1.38
N LEU A 280 -3.85 -12.58 0.08
CA LEU A 280 -3.50 -11.47 -0.80
C LEU A 280 -4.45 -11.40 -2.00
N GLY A 281 -4.93 -10.19 -2.29
CA GLY A 281 -5.63 -9.89 -3.54
C GLY A 281 -4.66 -9.73 -4.70
N ASN A 282 -4.95 -10.40 -5.82
CA ASN A 282 -4.17 -10.27 -7.06
C ASN A 282 -5.08 -9.91 -8.24
N THR A 283 -5.33 -8.62 -8.43
CA THR A 283 -6.22 -8.09 -9.48
C THR A 283 -5.51 -8.03 -10.83
N TYR A 284 -5.91 -8.84 -11.81
CA TYR A 284 -5.46 -8.84 -13.20
C TYR A 284 -6.25 -7.82 -14.01
N ILE A 285 -5.56 -7.08 -14.89
CA ILE A 285 -6.19 -6.14 -15.80
C ILE A 285 -6.02 -6.69 -17.20
N THR A 286 -7.14 -6.82 -17.90
CA THR A 286 -7.23 -7.24 -19.28
C THR A 286 -7.93 -6.13 -20.05
N ALA A 287 -7.49 -5.81 -21.26
CA ALA A 287 -8.20 -4.85 -22.10
C ALA A 287 -9.53 -5.45 -22.56
N SER A 288 -10.62 -4.67 -22.48
CA SER A 288 -11.94 -5.08 -22.98
C SER A 288 -11.91 -5.41 -24.48
N GLU A 289 -12.80 -6.29 -24.94
CA GLU A 289 -12.88 -6.70 -26.35
C GLU A 289 -13.18 -5.52 -27.30
N SER A 290 -13.86 -4.48 -26.82
CA SER A 290 -14.15 -3.26 -27.57
C SER A 290 -12.99 -2.25 -27.60
N SER A 291 -11.92 -2.49 -26.83
CA SER A 291 -10.77 -1.58 -26.77
C SER A 291 -9.95 -1.57 -28.07
N PRO A 292 -9.34 -0.42 -28.44
CA PRO A 292 -8.49 -0.34 -29.62
C PRO A 292 -7.28 -1.28 -29.50
N ILE A 293 -6.77 -1.75 -30.65
CA ILE A 293 -5.65 -2.70 -30.74
C ILE A 293 -4.43 -2.20 -29.97
N MET A 294 -4.14 -0.89 -30.03
CA MET A 294 -3.03 -0.28 -29.29
C MET A 294 -3.18 -0.45 -27.77
N LYS A 295 -4.39 -0.27 -27.23
CA LYS A 295 -4.67 -0.47 -25.79
C LYS A 295 -4.58 -1.95 -25.41
N LYS A 296 -5.07 -2.84 -26.26
CA LYS A 296 -4.93 -4.29 -26.06
C LYS A 296 -3.45 -4.71 -26.03
N PHE A 297 -2.64 -4.21 -26.94
CA PHE A 297 -1.19 -4.48 -26.95
C PHE A 297 -0.50 -3.94 -25.69
N ALA A 298 -0.77 -2.68 -25.31
CA ALA A 298 -0.18 -2.06 -24.14
C ALA A 298 -0.54 -2.83 -22.84
N ILE A 299 -1.82 -3.18 -22.64
CA ILE A 299 -2.27 -3.83 -21.40
C ILE A 299 -1.94 -5.33 -21.39
N ASN A 300 -2.39 -6.07 -22.41
CA ASN A 300 -2.34 -7.53 -22.36
C ASN A 300 -0.92 -8.06 -22.60
N VAL A 301 -0.14 -7.40 -23.45
CA VAL A 301 1.22 -7.83 -23.81
C VAL A 301 2.25 -7.13 -22.92
N VAL A 302 2.38 -5.81 -23.03
CA VAL A 302 3.48 -5.07 -22.38
C VAL A 302 3.31 -5.05 -20.86
N TYR A 303 2.18 -4.55 -20.35
CA TYR A 303 1.93 -4.51 -18.91
C TYR A 303 1.85 -5.93 -18.31
N GLY A 304 1.17 -6.86 -18.99
CA GLY A 304 1.14 -8.28 -18.60
C GLY A 304 2.53 -8.90 -18.47
N PHE A 305 3.41 -8.67 -19.44
CA PHE A 305 4.80 -9.16 -19.41
C PHE A 305 5.61 -8.50 -18.29
N LEU A 306 5.58 -7.18 -18.16
CA LEU A 306 6.30 -6.45 -17.11
C LEU A 306 5.88 -6.94 -15.73
N ARG A 307 4.58 -7.18 -15.52
CA ARG A 307 4.04 -7.62 -14.24
C ARG A 307 4.45 -9.06 -13.92
N ARG A 308 4.44 -9.96 -14.90
CA ARG A 308 4.88 -11.37 -14.71
C ARG A 308 6.35 -11.46 -14.34
N ASN A 309 7.18 -10.56 -14.87
CA ASN A 309 8.61 -10.47 -14.55
C ASN A 309 8.91 -9.65 -13.28
N SER A 310 7.93 -8.90 -12.76
CA SER A 310 8.08 -8.16 -11.52
C SER A 310 7.91 -9.08 -10.31
N ARG A 311 8.63 -8.79 -9.22
CA ARG A 311 8.55 -9.56 -7.97
C ARG A 311 7.12 -9.58 -7.45
N ARG A 312 6.58 -10.77 -7.15
CA ARG A 312 5.22 -10.91 -6.62
C ARG A 312 5.09 -10.21 -5.26
N PRO A 313 3.96 -9.55 -4.99
CA PRO A 313 3.74 -8.88 -3.70
C PRO A 313 3.94 -9.79 -2.49
N ALA A 314 3.46 -11.05 -2.52
CA ALA A 314 3.65 -12.00 -1.42
C ALA A 314 5.13 -12.27 -1.09
N ILE A 315 5.97 -12.42 -2.12
CA ILE A 315 7.42 -12.64 -1.98
C ILE A 315 8.13 -11.37 -1.51
N ALA A 316 7.61 -10.19 -1.87
CA ALA A 316 8.14 -8.91 -1.38
C ALA A 316 7.82 -8.68 0.11
N LEU A 317 6.73 -9.27 0.61
CA LEU A 317 6.37 -9.21 2.03
C LEU A 317 7.09 -10.26 2.88
N GLY A 318 7.51 -11.39 2.28
CA GLY A 318 8.19 -12.47 3.00
C GLY A 318 7.23 -13.48 3.64
N ILE A 319 6.01 -13.57 3.11
CA ILE A 319 4.96 -14.43 3.65
C ILE A 319 5.29 -15.91 3.36
N PRO A 320 5.14 -16.83 4.33
CA PRO A 320 5.36 -18.26 4.11
C PRO A 320 4.40 -18.83 3.06
N HIS A 321 4.93 -19.58 2.10
CA HIS A 321 4.15 -20.17 1.00
C HIS A 321 3.12 -21.21 1.44
N SER A 322 3.33 -21.88 2.58
CA SER A 322 2.44 -22.93 3.09
C SER A 322 1.08 -22.40 3.56
N SER A 323 1.03 -21.13 3.98
CA SER A 323 -0.17 -20.51 4.57
C SER A 323 -0.70 -19.35 3.73
N LEU A 324 -0.20 -19.19 2.50
CA LEU A 324 -0.57 -18.11 1.58
C LEU A 324 -1.73 -18.52 0.66
N LEU A 325 -2.79 -17.72 0.70
CA LEU A 325 -3.93 -17.76 -0.22
C LEU A 325 -3.89 -16.53 -1.13
N GLU A 326 -3.56 -16.73 -2.41
CA GLU A 326 -3.67 -15.67 -3.43
C GLU A 326 -5.04 -15.74 -4.13
N VAL A 327 -5.85 -14.70 -3.98
CA VAL A 327 -7.15 -14.60 -4.65
C VAL A 327 -7.03 -13.72 -5.89
N GLY A 328 -7.11 -14.36 -7.05
CA GLY A 328 -7.11 -13.68 -8.34
C GLY A 328 -8.49 -13.13 -8.70
N MET A 329 -8.52 -11.91 -9.23
CA MET A 329 -9.69 -11.34 -9.90
C MET A 329 -9.27 -10.79 -11.25
N GLU A 330 -10.00 -11.10 -12.32
CA GLU A 330 -9.77 -10.50 -13.63
C GLU A 330 -10.72 -9.32 -13.84
N TYR A 331 -10.18 -8.21 -14.32
CA TYR A 331 -10.93 -7.00 -14.60
C TYR A 331 -10.67 -6.52 -16.03
N TYR A 332 -11.75 -6.15 -16.71
CA TYR A 332 -11.72 -5.67 -18.09
C TYR A 332 -11.74 -4.13 -18.13
N VAL A 333 -10.68 -3.52 -18.67
CA VAL A 333 -10.48 -2.06 -18.79
C VAL A 333 -10.66 -1.55 -20.21
#